data_AF-A0AAJ5B8V0-F1
#
_entry.id   AF-A0AAJ5B8V0-F1
#
_cell.length_a   1.000
_cell.length_b   1.000
_cell.length_c   1.000
_cell.angle_alpha   90.00
_cell.angle_beta   90.00
_cell.angle_gamma   90.00
#
_symmetry.space_group_name_H-M   'P 1'
#
loop_
_entity.id
_entity.type
_entity.pdbx_description
1 polymer ?
#
loop_
_entity_poly.entity_id
_entity_poly.type
_entity_poly.pdbx_seq_one_letter_code
_entity_poly.pdbx_strand_id
1 'polypeptide(L)' 'MSYRTNIINGHRVHIEVTGDDKQGWLWWYTIDGGMPRRTDGRPLPTEELALSEAEDEAMADCNSMPKGDGD' A
#
# COMPACT_ATOMS: atom_id res chain seq x y z
N MET A 1 -9.39 -4.88 -9.85
CA MET A 1 -9.09 -4.47 -8.47
C MET A 1 -8.47 -5.66 -7.79
N SER A 2 -7.23 -5.50 -7.35
CA SER A 2 -6.44 -6.54 -6.70
C SER A 2 -6.01 -6.03 -5.33
N TYR A 3 -5.90 -6.91 -4.35
CA TYR A 3 -5.47 -6.53 -3.01
C TYR A 3 -4.50 -7.55 -2.42
N ARG A 4 -3.65 -7.09 -1.52
CA ARG A 4 -2.68 -7.89 -0.78
C ARG A 4 -2.66 -7.43 0.67
N THR A 5 -2.56 -8.37 1.59
CA THR A 5 -2.34 -8.04 3.02
C THR A 5 -1.02 -8.62 3.45
N ASN A 6 -0.17 -7.78 4.04
CA ASN A 6 1.15 -8.13 4.52
C ASN A 6 1.28 -7.70 5.99
N ILE A 7 2.14 -8.37 6.75
CA ILE A 7 2.55 -7.89 8.07
C ILE A 7 3.95 -7.28 7.94
N ILE A 8 4.07 -5.99 8.18
CA ILE A 8 5.34 -5.25 8.05
C ILE A 8 5.67 -4.64 9.41
N ASN A 9 6.82 -5.02 9.97
CA ASN A 9 7.29 -4.51 11.26
C ASN A 9 6.28 -4.69 12.43
N GLY A 10 5.46 -5.74 12.39
CA GLY A 10 4.41 -6.01 13.38
C GLY A 10 3.06 -5.35 13.09
N HIS A 11 2.99 -4.50 12.06
CA HIS A 11 1.76 -3.83 11.65
C HIS A 11 1.05 -4.58 10.53
N ARG A 12 -0.27 -4.65 10.58
CA ARG A 12 -1.09 -5.21 9.50
C ARG A 12 -1.27 -4.19 8.39
N VAL A 13 -0.61 -4.42 7.26
CA VAL A 13 -0.72 -3.58 6.07
C VAL A 13 -1.69 -4.23 5.09
N HIS A 14 -2.75 -3.52 4.72
CA HIS A 14 -3.66 -3.91 3.64
C HIS A 14 -3.44 -2.97 2.46
N ILE A 15 -3.06 -3.51 1.32
CA ILE A 15 -2.77 -2.80 0.08
C ILE A 15 -3.83 -3.18 -0.94
N GLU A 16 -4.38 -2.21 -1.64
CA GLU A 16 -5.27 -2.44 -2.77
C GLU A 16 -4.81 -1.60 -3.96
N VAL A 17 -4.97 -2.16 -5.14
CA VAL A 17 -4.65 -1.52 -6.40
C VAL A 17 -5.86 -1.55 -7.32
N THR A 18 -6.11 -0.42 -7.96
CA THR A 18 -7.10 -0.30 -9.02
C THR A 18 -6.47 0.31 -10.26
N GLY A 19 -6.63 -0.38 -11.38
CA GLY A 19 -6.27 0.15 -12.68
C GLY A 19 -7.52 0.66 -13.40
N ASP A 20 -7.37 1.75 -14.13
CA ASP A 20 -8.24 2.11 -15.23
C ASP A 20 -7.41 2.04 -16.52
N ASP A 21 -7.92 1.36 -17.54
CA ASP A 21 -7.21 1.05 -18.79
C ASP A 21 -6.64 2.31 -19.50
N LYS A 22 -7.17 3.50 -19.18
CA LYS A 22 -6.76 4.78 -19.76
C LYS A 22 -5.92 5.65 -18.83
N GLN A 23 -6.01 5.44 -17.52
CA GLN A 23 -5.36 6.30 -16.53
C GLN A 23 -4.14 5.63 -15.90
N GLY A 24 -4.02 4.30 -16.00
CA GLY A 24 -2.99 3.52 -15.32
C GLY A 24 -3.47 2.97 -13.98
N TRP A 25 -2.53 2.50 -13.17
CA TRP A 25 -2.76 1.81 -11.91
C TRP A 25 -2.52 2.73 -10.72
N LEU A 26 -3.56 2.91 -9.92
CA LEU A 26 -3.52 3.60 -8.64
C LEU A 26 -3.45 2.57 -7.52
N TRP A 27 -2.82 2.96 -6.43
CA TRP A 27 -2.67 2.14 -5.25
C TRP A 27 -3.07 2.88 -3.98
N TRP A 28 -3.51 2.12 -2.99
CA TRP A 28 -3.81 2.57 -1.65
C TRP A 28 -3.42 1.51 -0.63
N TYR A 29 -3.06 1.95 0.57
CA TYR A 29 -2.77 1.06 1.68
C TYR A 29 -3.28 1.61 3.01
N THR A 30 -3.61 0.70 3.93
CA THR A 30 -3.95 1.01 5.33
C THR A 30 -3.02 0.24 6.25
N ILE A 31 -2.59 0.87 7.33
CA ILE A 31 -1.78 0.25 8.39
C ILE A 31 -2.67 0.10 9.63
N ASP A 32 -2.79 -1.12 10.16
CA ASP A 32 -3.64 -1.51 11.30
C ASP A 32 -5.09 -1.03 11.23
N GLY A 33 -5.65 -0.98 10.02
CA GLY A 33 -7.01 -0.48 9.79
C GLY A 33 -7.17 1.03 10.05
N GLY A 34 -6.06 1.76 10.11
CA GLY A 34 -6.02 3.22 10.20
C GLY A 34 -6.47 3.92 8.91
N MET A 35 -6.07 5.19 8.78
CA MET A 35 -6.47 5.99 7.63
C MET A 35 -5.83 5.47 6.32
N PRO A 36 -6.62 5.25 5.25
CA PRO A 36 -6.06 4.82 3.97
C PRO A 36 -5.16 5.90 3.38
N ARG A 37 -3.92 5.53 3.11
CA ARG A 37 -2.96 6.25 2.28
C ARG A 37 -3.18 5.86 0.83
N ARG A 38 -2.95 6.78 -0.09
CA ARG A 38 -3.12 6.56 -1.54
C ARG A 38 -2.04 7.29 -2.29
N THR A 39 -1.73 6.82 -3.50
CA THR A 39 -0.85 7.53 -4.42
C THR A 39 -1.31 8.98 -4.63
N ASP A 40 -0.36 9.93 -4.70
CA ASP A 40 -0.57 11.37 -4.92
C ASP A 40 -1.03 11.71 -6.36
N GLY A 41 -1.79 10.82 -7.00
CA GLY A 41 -2.28 11.00 -8.36
C GLY A 41 -1.21 10.75 -9.42
N ARG A 42 -0.18 9.97 -9.11
CA ARG A 42 0.73 9.38 -10.11
C ARG A 42 0.31 7.94 -10.40
N PRO A 43 -0.50 7.71 -11.44
CA PRO A 43 -0.82 6.36 -11.84
C PRO A 43 0.39 5.69 -12.50
N LEU A 44 0.58 4.43 -12.17
CA LEU A 44 1.66 3.60 -12.68
C LEU A 44 1.24 2.81 -13.92
N PRO A 45 2.17 2.44 -14.80
CA PRO A 45 1.80 1.80 -16.07
C PRO A 45 1.33 0.34 -15.89
N THR A 46 1.68 -0.32 -14.78
CA THR A 46 1.32 -1.72 -14.51
C THR A 46 0.84 -1.92 -13.08
N GLU A 47 0.02 -2.95 -12.88
CA GLU A 47 -0.46 -3.39 -11.56
C GLU A 47 0.71 -3.74 -10.63
N GLU A 48 1.70 -4.46 -11.16
CA GLU A 48 2.85 -4.92 -10.39
C GLU A 48 3.69 -3.75 -9.83
N LEU A 49 3.87 -2.69 -10.63
CA LEU A 49 4.53 -1.48 -10.14
C LEU A 49 3.70 -0.81 -9.05
N ALA A 50 2.37 -0.75 -9.21
CA ALA A 50 1.49 -0.15 -8.21
C ALA A 50 1.50 -0.91 -6.89
N LEU A 51 1.55 -2.24 -6.94
CA LEU A 51 1.73 -3.07 -5.76
C LEU A 51 3.11 -2.83 -5.13
N SER A 52 4.18 -2.87 -5.93
CA SER A 52 5.54 -2.72 -5.42
C SER A 52 5.77 -1.35 -4.77
N GLU A 53 5.24 -0.27 -5.35
CA GLU A 53 5.38 1.08 -4.81
C GLU A 53 4.56 1.24 -3.52
N ALA A 54 3.34 0.70 -3.48
CA ALA A 54 2.56 0.68 -2.25
C ALA A 54 3.21 -0.15 -1.14
N GLU A 55 3.84 -1.28 -1.48
CA GLU A 55 4.59 -2.11 -0.53
C GLU A 55 5.83 -1.36 0.02
N ASP A 56 6.58 -0.67 -0.83
CA ASP A 56 7.77 0.10 -0.44
C ASP A 56 7.39 1.29 0.47
N GLU A 57 6.36 2.06 0.09
CA GLU A 57 5.83 3.18 0.88
C GLU A 57 5.27 2.71 2.22
N ALA A 58 4.45 1.65 2.23
CA ALA A 58 3.94 1.09 3.48
C ALA A 58 5.06 0.55 4.36
N MET A 59 6.11 -0.02 3.76
CA MET A 59 7.29 -0.48 4.49
C MET A 59 8.06 0.68 5.10
N ALA A 60 8.26 1.78 4.36
CA ALA A 60 8.89 2.98 4.86
C ALA A 60 8.11 3.59 6.04
N ASP A 61 6.77 3.68 5.93
CA ASP A 61 5.91 4.19 7.00
C ASP A 61 5.97 3.28 8.24
N CYS A 62 5.78 1.97 8.07
CA CYS A 62 5.89 0.98 9.16
C CYS A 62 7.29 0.93 9.79
N ASN A 63 8.36 1.20 9.03
CA ASN A 63 9.73 1.26 9.56
C ASN A 63 10.01 2.59 10.29
N SER A 64 9.30 3.66 9.92
CA SER A 64 9.36 4.94 10.63
C SER A 64 8.48 4.97 11.89
N MET A 65 7.53 4.04 12.02
CA MET A 65 6.71 3.86 13.22
C MET A 65 7.48 3.06 14.28
N PRO A 66 7.22 3.31 15.59
CA PRO A 66 7.67 2.39 16.62
C PRO A 66 7.07 1.01 16.33
N LYS A 67 7.89 -0.04 16.49
CA LYS A 67 7.51 -1.43 16.21
C LYS A 67 6.12 -1.72 16.77
N GLY A 68 5.18 -2.06 15.91
CA GLY A 68 3.80 -2.31 16.29
C GLY A 68 3.71 -3.44 17.30
N ASP A 69 2.85 -3.27 18.30
CA ASP A 69 2.31 -4.35 19.12
C ASP A 69 1.42 -5.23 18.23
N GLY A 70 2.03 -6.00 17.33
CA GLY A 70 1.33 -7.04 16.59
C GLY A 70 0.92 -8.14 17.56
N ASP A 71 -0.26 -7.98 18.16
CA ASP A 71 -0.98 -8.99 18.95
C ASP A 71 -1.78 -9.93 18.04
#